data_AF-A0A1I0QUS4-F1
#
_entry.id   AF-A0A1I0QUS4-F1
#
_cell.length_a   1.000
_cell.length_b   1.000
_cell.length_c   1.000
_cell.angle_alpha   90.00
_cell.angle_beta   90.00
_cell.angle_gamma   90.00
#
_symmetry.space_group_name_H-M   'P 1'
#
loop_
_entity.id
_entity.type
_entity.pdbx_description
1 polymer ?
#
loop_
_entity_poly.entity_id
_entity_poly.type
_entity_poly.pdbx_seq_one_letter_code
_entity_poly.pdbx_strand_id
1 'polypeptide(L)'
;MLNDELHDFLSNKANFDRKNQLDEKIAELLQSFRDNLIALLDRKGIALPVSTHKAAAKATKGNLHYGYPFQVLDFPAQFEKQHIYTFRTVVWYGHHFSFNLILSGTYLKNHCPNWQVLLDKEFLFSCGENIWKEPLKDTEYIEITHNNHALLTEKTSMCKEIRVSKRFNLNQLPHFHRLGMECFEAIVCSNTDLA
;
A
#
# COMPACT_ATOMS: atom_id res chain seq x y z
N MET A 1 -19.42 -28.40 -14.21
CA MET A 1 -20.06 -29.21 -13.15
C MET A 1 -19.19 -29.07 -11.91
N LEU A 2 -19.74 -28.83 -10.72
CA LEU A 2 -18.94 -28.77 -9.49
C LEU A 2 -18.44 -30.19 -9.17
N ASN A 3 -17.17 -30.33 -8.79
CA ASN A 3 -16.67 -31.60 -8.26
C ASN A 3 -17.08 -31.76 -6.79
N ASP A 4 -16.90 -32.96 -6.24
CA ASP A 4 -17.30 -33.28 -4.86
C ASP A 4 -16.64 -32.36 -3.84
N GLU A 5 -15.36 -32.02 -4.03
CA GLU A 5 -14.63 -31.09 -3.15
C GLU A 5 -15.27 -29.69 -3.10
N LEU A 6 -15.65 -29.15 -4.26
CA LEU A 6 -16.31 -27.84 -4.34
C LEU A 6 -17.74 -27.90 -3.79
N HIS A 7 -18.44 -29.02 -3.97
CA HIS A 7 -19.76 -29.24 -3.38
C HIS A 7 -19.69 -29.28 -1.84
N ASP A 8 -18.70 -29.99 -1.29
CA ASP A 8 -18.46 -30.07 0.14
C ASP A 8 -18.04 -28.71 0.71
N PHE A 9 -17.20 -27.98 -0.03
CA PHE A 9 -16.82 -26.63 0.36
C PHE A 9 -18.03 -25.70 0.45
N LEU A 10 -18.90 -25.72 -0.58
CA LEU A 10 -20.08 -24.88 -0.70
C LEU A 10 -21.15 -25.21 0.35
N SER A 11 -21.31 -26.50 0.68
CA SER A 11 -22.32 -26.98 1.63
C SER A 11 -21.90 -26.82 3.09
N ASN A 12 -20.60 -26.70 3.38
CA ASN A 12 -20.10 -26.58 4.74
C ASN A 12 -20.02 -25.12 5.21
N LYS A 13 -21.03 -24.70 6.01
CA LYS A 13 -21.11 -23.35 6.60
C LYS A 13 -19.83 -22.92 7.33
N ALA A 14 -19.13 -23.84 7.99
CA ALA A 14 -17.94 -23.52 8.77
C ALA A 14 -16.78 -22.98 7.91
N ASN A 15 -16.78 -23.22 6.59
CA ASN A 15 -15.82 -22.61 5.68
C ASN A 15 -16.05 -21.10 5.55
N PHE A 16 -17.31 -20.70 5.39
CA PHE A 16 -17.71 -19.30 5.27
C PHE A 16 -17.59 -18.56 6.59
N ASP A 17 -17.91 -19.20 7.72
CA ASP A 17 -17.72 -18.61 9.05
C ASP A 17 -16.25 -18.29 9.31
N ARG A 18 -15.33 -19.22 9.01
CA ARG A 18 -13.88 -18.97 9.11
C ARG A 18 -13.42 -17.85 8.18
N LYS A 19 -13.95 -17.79 6.95
CA LYS A 19 -13.61 -16.72 6.01
C LYS A 19 -14.08 -15.35 6.51
N ASN A 20 -15.28 -15.28 7.08
CA ASN A 20 -15.82 -14.05 7.66
C ASN A 20 -14.99 -13.60 8.86
N GLN A 21 -14.63 -14.51 9.77
CA GLN A 21 -13.72 -14.22 10.89
C GLN A 21 -12.37 -13.69 10.41
N LEU A 22 -11.78 -14.31 9.38
CA LEU A 22 -10.54 -13.83 8.78
C LEU A 22 -10.71 -12.40 8.24
N ASP A 23 -11.82 -12.13 7.55
CA ASP A 23 -12.08 -10.80 7.00
C ASP A 23 -12.24 -9.73 8.07
N GLU A 24 -12.94 -10.04 9.16
CA GLU A 24 -13.07 -9.16 10.30
C GLU A 24 -11.71 -8.87 10.93
N LYS A 25 -10.88 -9.91 11.13
CA LYS A 25 -9.54 -9.74 11.72
C LYS A 25 -8.61 -8.90 10.86
N ILE A 26 -8.64 -9.06 9.54
CA ILE A 26 -7.86 -8.21 8.63
C ILE A 26 -8.39 -6.78 8.62
N ALA A 27 -9.71 -6.58 8.67
CA ALA A 27 -10.29 -5.25 8.76
C ALA A 27 -9.88 -4.56 10.08
N GLU A 28 -9.95 -5.25 11.22
CA GLU A 28 -9.48 -4.76 12.53
C GLU A 28 -7.99 -4.38 12.49
N LEU A 29 -7.14 -5.23 11.89
CA LEU A 29 -5.70 -4.99 11.73
C LEU A 29 -5.42 -3.72 10.92
N LEU A 30 -6.16 -3.50 9.83
CA LEU A 30 -6.02 -2.30 9.01
C LEU A 30 -6.46 -1.06 9.77
N GLN A 31 -7.58 -1.13 10.51
CA GLN A 31 -8.06 0.00 11.30
C GLN A 31 -7.11 0.37 12.43
N SER A 32 -6.58 -0.60 13.19
CA SER A 32 -5.58 -0.31 14.21
C SER A 32 -4.28 0.24 13.62
N PHE A 33 -3.92 -0.18 12.40
CA PHE A 33 -2.75 0.37 11.71
C PHE A 33 -2.96 1.83 11.33
N ARG A 34 -4.13 2.18 10.80
CA ARG A 34 -4.51 3.58 10.55
C ARG A 34 -4.38 4.42 11.82
N ASP A 35 -4.90 3.92 12.94
CA ASP A 35 -4.88 4.65 14.20
C ASP A 35 -3.44 4.84 14.71
N ASN A 36 -2.54 3.86 14.49
CA ASN A 36 -1.10 4.00 14.76
C ASN A 36 -0.43 5.04 13.85
N LEU A 37 -0.83 5.14 12.58
CA LEU A 37 -0.33 6.18 11.67
C LEU A 37 -0.76 7.57 12.13
N ILE A 38 -2.01 7.75 12.55
CA ILE A 38 -2.50 9.02 13.12
C ILE A 38 -1.67 9.40 14.35
N ALA A 39 -1.51 8.47 15.31
CA ALA A 39 -0.74 8.71 16.52
C ALA A 39 0.74 9.04 16.23
N LEU A 40 1.34 8.44 15.19
CA LEU A 40 2.69 8.79 14.74
C LEU A 40 2.75 10.23 14.22
N LEU A 41 1.82 10.60 13.34
CA LEU A 41 1.77 11.93 12.73
C LEU A 41 1.58 13.01 13.80
N ASP A 42 0.66 12.79 14.73
CA ASP A 42 0.41 13.70 15.86
C ASP A 42 1.64 13.81 16.76
N ARG A 43 2.27 12.68 17.11
CA ARG A 43 3.47 12.65 17.96
C ARG A 43 4.66 13.36 17.32
N LYS A 44 4.85 13.22 16.00
CA LYS A 44 5.95 13.87 15.27
C LYS A 44 5.62 15.29 14.81
N GLY A 45 4.38 15.75 14.99
CA GLY A 45 3.94 17.06 14.48
C GLY A 45 3.98 17.17 12.95
N ILE A 46 3.88 16.04 12.24
CA ILE A 46 3.96 16.01 10.77
C ILE A 46 2.62 16.43 10.18
N ALA A 47 2.61 17.59 9.54
CA ALA A 47 1.48 18.05 8.73
C ALA A 47 1.56 17.44 7.32
N LEU A 48 0.59 16.59 6.98
CA LEU A 48 0.46 16.04 5.64
C LEU A 48 -0.26 17.01 4.69
N PRO A 49 0.00 16.94 3.38
CA PRO A 49 -0.64 17.82 2.38
C PRO A 49 -2.08 17.44 2.08
N VAL A 50 -2.62 16.45 2.79
CA VAL A 50 -3.98 15.93 2.65
C VAL A 50 -4.63 15.83 4.01
N SER A 51 -5.96 15.94 4.03
CA SER A 51 -6.71 15.82 5.28
C SER A 51 -6.55 14.42 5.88
N THR A 52 -6.02 14.37 7.09
CA THR A 52 -5.97 13.18 7.95
C THR A 52 -7.27 12.96 8.71
N HIS A 53 -8.16 13.97 8.74
CA HIS A 53 -9.38 14.01 9.53
C HIS A 53 -10.64 13.50 8.81
N LYS A 54 -10.55 13.05 7.56
CA LYS A 54 -11.71 12.44 6.89
C LYS A 54 -11.97 11.08 7.51
N ALA A 55 -13.20 10.88 7.99
CA ALA A 55 -13.78 9.60 8.43
C ALA A 55 -13.80 8.48 7.35
N ALA A 56 -13.13 8.66 6.21
CA ALA A 56 -13.32 7.92 4.97
C ALA A 56 -12.33 6.76 4.75
N ALA A 57 -11.29 6.62 5.56
CA ALA A 57 -10.39 5.47 5.45
C ALA A 57 -10.97 4.26 6.21
N LYS A 58 -12.08 3.72 5.70
CA LYS A 58 -12.53 2.38 6.09
C LYS A 58 -11.82 1.37 5.21
N ALA A 59 -11.29 0.31 5.80
CA ALA A 59 -10.82 -0.83 5.03
C ALA A 59 -11.91 -1.30 4.06
N THR A 60 -11.60 -1.34 2.78
CA THR A 60 -12.49 -1.84 1.73
C THR A 60 -12.11 -3.27 1.40
N LYS A 61 -13.11 -4.11 1.13
CA LYS A 61 -12.93 -5.51 0.77
C LYS A 61 -13.35 -5.71 -0.68
N GLY A 62 -12.55 -6.46 -1.43
CA GLY A 62 -12.88 -6.91 -2.78
C GLY A 62 -12.59 -8.41 -2.95
N ASN A 63 -13.22 -9.02 -3.96
CA ASN A 63 -13.07 -10.47 -4.24
C ASN A 63 -12.58 -10.78 -5.66
N LEU A 64 -12.33 -9.76 -6.49
CA LEU A 64 -12.10 -9.94 -7.93
C LEU A 64 -10.70 -9.54 -8.40
N HIS A 65 -9.72 -9.44 -7.49
CA HIS A 65 -8.36 -9.16 -7.90
C HIS A 65 -7.67 -10.47 -8.33
N TYR A 66 -7.67 -10.71 -9.65
CA TYR A 66 -7.23 -11.96 -10.28
C TYR A 66 -7.92 -13.21 -9.71
N GLY A 67 -9.17 -13.06 -9.26
CA GLY A 67 -9.97 -14.15 -8.67
C GLY A 67 -9.73 -14.38 -7.18
N TYR A 68 -8.95 -13.53 -6.50
CA TYR A 68 -8.64 -13.67 -5.08
C TYR A 68 -9.21 -12.52 -4.23
N PRO A 69 -9.58 -12.80 -2.97
CA PRO A 69 -9.98 -11.78 -2.01
C PRO A 69 -8.82 -10.87 -1.63
N PHE A 70 -9.14 -9.62 -1.34
CA PHE A 70 -8.19 -8.65 -0.84
C PHE A 70 -8.90 -7.61 0.04
N GLN A 71 -8.13 -6.98 0.93
CA GLN A 71 -8.56 -5.79 1.65
C GLN A 71 -7.57 -4.65 1.44
N VAL A 72 -8.10 -3.43 1.32
CA VAL A 72 -7.32 -2.21 1.07
C VAL A 72 -7.66 -1.16 2.12
N LEU A 73 -6.62 -0.53 2.65
CA LEU A 73 -6.71 0.71 3.40
C LEU A 73 -5.96 1.81 2.63
N ASP A 74 -6.68 2.86 2.25
CA ASP A 74 -6.09 4.09 1.73
C ASP A 74 -6.05 5.12 2.86
N PHE A 75 -4.88 5.30 3.49
CA PHE A 75 -4.70 6.31 4.53
C PHE A 75 -3.22 6.65 4.73
N PRO A 76 -2.88 7.96 4.79
CA PRO A 76 -3.65 9.13 4.37
C PRO A 76 -4.04 9.04 2.88
N ALA A 77 -5.14 9.69 2.48
CA ALA A 77 -5.58 9.67 1.08
C ALA A 77 -6.33 10.93 0.63
N GLN A 78 -6.03 11.39 -0.58
CA GLN A 78 -6.80 12.35 -1.36
C GLN A 78 -6.82 11.90 -2.82
N PHE A 79 -8.02 11.79 -3.38
CA PHE A 79 -8.25 11.39 -4.76
C PHE A 79 -8.95 12.53 -5.51
N GLU A 80 -8.20 13.23 -6.34
CA GLU A 80 -8.71 14.19 -7.31
C GLU A 80 -8.32 13.74 -8.71
N LYS A 81 -9.05 14.21 -9.74
CA LYS A 81 -8.93 13.70 -11.11
C LYS A 81 -7.48 13.60 -11.63
N GLN A 82 -6.62 14.55 -11.29
CA GLN A 82 -5.23 14.60 -11.74
C GLN A 82 -4.23 14.69 -10.57
N HIS A 83 -4.72 14.61 -9.34
CA HIS A 83 -3.90 14.77 -8.13
C HIS A 83 -4.26 13.66 -7.17
N ILE A 84 -3.32 12.75 -7.00
CA ILE A 84 -3.47 11.58 -6.14
C ILE A 84 -2.38 11.66 -5.10
N TYR A 85 -2.77 11.46 -3.85
CA TYR A 85 -1.86 11.19 -2.75
C TYR A 85 -2.53 10.10 -1.94
N THR A 86 -1.94 8.91 -1.90
CA THR A 86 -2.40 7.87 -0.97
C THR A 86 -1.24 7.03 -0.49
N PHE A 87 -1.25 6.72 0.80
CA PHE A 87 -0.51 5.58 1.32
C PHE A 87 -1.48 4.40 1.41
N ARG A 88 -1.41 3.54 0.40
CA ARG A 88 -2.26 2.38 0.22
C ARG A 88 -1.62 1.14 0.82
N THR A 89 -2.33 0.53 1.76
CA THR A 89 -2.01 -0.78 2.31
C THR A 89 -2.92 -1.82 1.69
N VAL A 90 -2.36 -2.93 1.19
CA VAL A 90 -3.11 -4.04 0.59
C VAL A 90 -2.77 -5.33 1.31
N VAL A 91 -3.78 -6.11 1.69
CA VAL A 91 -3.63 -7.51 2.09
C VAL A 91 -4.31 -8.37 1.03
N TRP A 92 -3.52 -9.07 0.21
CA TRP A 92 -4.00 -9.88 -0.91
C TRP A 92 -3.90 -11.36 -0.57
N TYR A 93 -5.05 -12.02 -0.48
CA TYR A 93 -5.16 -13.33 0.16
C TYR A 93 -4.52 -14.40 -0.72
N GLY A 94 -3.75 -15.30 -0.11
CA GLY A 94 -2.97 -16.31 -0.82
C GLY A 94 -1.74 -15.76 -1.56
N HIS A 95 -1.45 -14.45 -1.45
CA HIS A 95 -0.33 -13.80 -2.13
C HIS A 95 0.58 -13.13 -1.10
N HIS A 96 0.40 -11.83 -0.88
CA HIS A 96 1.28 -11.00 -0.06
C HIS A 96 0.49 -9.85 0.55
N PHE A 97 1.13 -9.07 1.42
CA PHE A 97 0.65 -7.73 1.76
C PHE A 97 1.67 -6.68 1.33
N SER A 98 1.22 -5.46 1.06
CA SER A 98 2.08 -4.40 0.55
C SER A 98 1.70 -3.03 1.09
N PHE A 99 2.68 -2.15 1.15
CA PHE A 99 2.52 -0.74 1.45
C PHE A 99 2.99 0.07 0.24
N ASN A 100 2.17 1.03 -0.18
CA ASN A 100 2.33 1.71 -1.46
C ASN A 100 2.09 3.20 -1.27
N LEU A 101 3.09 4.05 -1.56
CA LEU A 101 2.84 5.47 -1.76
C LEU A 101 2.54 5.70 -3.24
N ILE A 102 1.38 6.29 -3.55
CA ILE A 102 0.97 6.65 -4.90
C ILE A 102 0.80 8.15 -4.97
N LEU A 103 1.52 8.77 -5.90
CA LEU A 103 1.56 10.21 -6.10
C LEU A 103 1.26 10.56 -7.56
N SER A 104 0.45 11.59 -7.77
CA SER A 104 0.16 12.15 -9.10
C SER A 104 0.01 13.66 -9.04
N GLY A 105 0.35 14.33 -10.14
CA GLY A 105 0.18 15.77 -10.30
C GLY A 105 0.96 16.61 -9.29
N THR A 106 0.28 17.52 -8.58
CA THR A 106 0.92 18.44 -7.61
C THR A 106 1.60 17.70 -6.47
N TYR A 107 1.01 16.59 -6.01
CA TYR A 107 1.56 15.80 -4.91
C TYR A 107 2.88 15.12 -5.28
N LEU A 108 3.02 14.65 -6.52
CA LEU A 108 4.28 14.10 -7.03
C LEU A 108 5.38 15.16 -7.04
N LYS A 109 5.07 16.38 -7.49
CA LYS A 109 6.04 17.48 -7.54
C LYS A 109 6.56 17.90 -6.16
N ASN A 110 5.68 17.91 -5.16
CA ASN A 110 5.98 18.52 -3.86
C ASN A 110 6.35 17.48 -2.78
N HIS A 111 6.02 16.21 -2.99
CA HIS A 111 6.18 15.16 -1.97
C HIS A 111 6.86 13.90 -2.52
N CYS A 112 7.68 14.04 -3.55
CA CYS A 112 8.51 12.94 -4.05
C CYS A 112 9.38 12.36 -2.92
N PRO A 113 9.41 11.04 -2.70
CA PRO A 113 10.20 10.43 -1.64
C PRO A 113 11.69 10.75 -1.73
N ASN A 114 12.36 10.77 -0.58
CA ASN A 114 13.81 10.82 -0.53
C ASN A 114 14.38 9.46 -0.97
N TRP A 115 14.80 9.35 -2.23
CA TRP A 115 15.33 8.10 -2.79
C TRP A 115 16.50 7.54 -1.98
N GLN A 116 17.35 8.41 -1.42
CA GLN A 116 18.52 7.99 -0.63
C GLN A 116 18.13 7.16 0.60
N VAL A 117 16.99 7.48 1.23
CA VAL A 117 16.47 6.73 2.40
C VAL A 117 15.96 5.35 2.01
N LEU A 118 15.62 5.14 0.74
CA LEU A 118 15.00 3.93 0.23
C LEU A 118 15.98 2.95 -0.46
N LEU A 119 17.21 3.38 -0.75
CA LEU A 119 18.19 2.58 -1.47
C LEU A 119 18.47 1.25 -0.77
N ASP A 120 18.45 0.17 -1.55
CA ASP A 120 18.76 -1.21 -1.16
C ASP A 120 17.87 -1.75 -0.02
N LYS A 121 16.67 -1.17 0.15
CA LYS A 121 15.67 -1.62 1.13
C LYS A 121 14.49 -2.32 0.49
N GLU A 122 14.68 -2.90 -0.70
CA GLU A 122 13.67 -3.70 -1.42
C GLU A 122 12.38 -2.90 -1.76
N PHE A 123 12.49 -1.58 -1.85
CA PHE A 123 11.41 -0.76 -2.39
C PHE A 123 11.40 -0.86 -3.91
N LEU A 124 10.21 -0.87 -4.48
CA LEU A 124 9.96 -0.97 -5.91
C LEU A 124 9.33 0.34 -6.39
N PHE A 125 9.93 0.95 -7.38
CA PHE A 125 9.39 2.07 -8.13
C PHE A 125 8.62 1.56 -9.35
N SER A 126 7.44 2.11 -9.60
CA SER A 126 6.71 1.88 -10.85
C SER A 126 6.06 3.18 -11.32
N CYS A 127 6.01 3.36 -12.64
CA CYS A 127 5.17 4.34 -13.28
C CYS A 127 4.65 3.80 -14.63
N GLY A 128 3.47 4.22 -15.05
CA GLY A 128 2.83 3.69 -16.25
C GLY A 128 1.35 4.07 -16.34
N GLU A 129 0.64 3.48 -17.30
CA GLU A 129 -0.77 3.82 -17.59
C GLU A 129 -1.76 3.34 -16.52
N ASN A 130 -1.39 2.35 -15.72
CA ASN A 130 -2.23 1.85 -14.63
C ASN A 130 -1.40 1.69 -13.34
N ILE A 131 -1.35 2.77 -12.55
CA ILE A 131 -0.62 2.79 -11.28
C ILE A 131 -1.20 1.87 -10.19
N TRP A 132 -2.43 1.42 -10.38
CA TRP A 132 -3.16 0.53 -9.47
C TRP A 132 -2.93 -0.96 -9.76
N LYS A 133 -2.15 -1.27 -10.81
CA LYS A 133 -1.91 -2.64 -11.23
C LYS A 133 -1.12 -3.42 -10.18
N GLU A 134 -1.68 -4.55 -9.78
CA GLU A 134 -1.05 -5.55 -8.93
C GLU A 134 -1.51 -6.93 -9.47
N PRO A 135 -0.66 -7.97 -9.57
CA PRO A 135 0.77 -7.95 -9.36
C PRO A 135 1.46 -7.16 -10.49
N LEU A 136 2.59 -6.55 -10.16
CA LEU A 136 3.53 -6.06 -11.17
C LEU A 136 4.33 -7.23 -11.71
N LYS A 137 4.56 -7.25 -13.03
CA LYS A 137 5.59 -8.10 -13.63
C LYS A 137 6.98 -7.50 -13.37
N ASP A 138 8.02 -8.31 -13.48
CA ASP A 138 9.41 -7.91 -13.26
C ASP A 138 9.86 -6.77 -14.20
N THR A 139 9.23 -6.65 -15.36
CA THR A 139 9.48 -5.58 -16.34
C THR A 139 8.71 -4.28 -16.05
N GLU A 140 7.84 -4.28 -15.04
CA GLU A 140 6.90 -3.19 -14.75
C GLU A 140 7.27 -2.41 -13.48
N TYR A 141 8.41 -2.74 -12.87
CA TYR A 141 9.00 -2.00 -11.77
C TYR A 141 10.51 -1.89 -11.89
N ILE A 142 11.07 -0.96 -11.13
CA ILE A 142 12.51 -0.76 -10.94
C ILE A 142 12.77 -0.89 -9.45
N GLU A 143 13.70 -1.75 -9.06
CA GLU A 143 14.16 -1.80 -7.67
C GLU A 143 14.93 -0.53 -7.32
N ILE A 144 14.60 0.04 -6.16
CA ILE A 144 15.23 1.25 -5.64
C ILE A 144 16.57 0.87 -5.01
N THR A 145 17.61 0.87 -5.84
CA THR A 145 18.98 0.51 -5.46
C THR A 145 19.95 1.62 -5.85
N HIS A 146 21.15 1.60 -5.27
CA HIS A 146 22.21 2.56 -5.64
C HIS A 146 22.50 2.55 -7.15
N ASN A 147 22.42 1.37 -7.79
CA ASN A 147 22.68 1.20 -9.22
C ASN A 147 21.65 1.89 -10.11
N ASN A 148 20.41 2.06 -9.64
CA ASN A 148 19.32 2.63 -10.42
C ASN A 148 18.95 4.07 -10.01
N HIS A 149 19.65 4.67 -9.04
CA HIS A 149 19.27 5.97 -8.46
C HIS A 149 19.13 7.10 -9.50
N ALA A 150 20.07 7.20 -10.45
CA ALA A 150 20.00 8.19 -11.52
C ALA A 150 18.79 7.99 -12.43
N LEU A 151 18.50 6.73 -12.79
CA LEU A 151 17.35 6.35 -13.62
C LEU A 151 16.02 6.67 -12.92
N LEU A 152 15.93 6.46 -11.60
CA LEU A 152 14.71 6.79 -10.84
C LEU A 152 14.40 8.28 -10.89
N THR A 153 15.43 9.12 -10.74
CA THR A 153 15.28 10.58 -10.77
C THR A 153 14.79 11.03 -12.15
N GLU A 154 15.40 10.51 -13.22
CA GLU A 154 14.97 10.78 -14.60
C GLU A 154 13.51 10.34 -14.82
N LYS A 155 13.18 9.07 -14.51
CA LYS A 155 11.82 8.53 -14.70
C LYS A 155 10.76 9.29 -13.92
N THR A 156 11.06 9.67 -12.69
CA THR A 156 10.14 10.45 -11.85
C THR A 156 9.77 11.78 -12.50
N SER A 157 10.73 12.46 -13.15
CA SER A 157 10.47 13.72 -13.84
C SER A 157 9.59 13.59 -15.09
N MET A 158 9.59 12.41 -15.72
CA MET A 158 8.82 12.13 -16.94
C MET A 158 7.43 11.56 -16.66
N CYS A 159 7.25 10.93 -15.50
CA CYS A 159 6.02 10.24 -15.14
C CYS A 159 4.99 11.21 -14.53
N LYS A 160 3.73 11.11 -14.95
CA LYS A 160 2.61 11.91 -14.39
C LYS A 160 2.16 11.41 -13.04
N GLU A 161 2.34 10.11 -12.82
CA GLU A 161 2.03 9.39 -11.61
C GLU A 161 3.10 8.34 -11.35
N ILE A 162 3.39 8.11 -10.06
CA ILE A 162 4.34 7.10 -9.62
C ILE A 162 3.74 6.29 -8.47
N ARG A 163 4.29 5.10 -8.26
CA ARG A 163 4.07 4.27 -7.10
C ARG A 163 5.40 3.77 -6.57
N VAL A 164 5.62 4.00 -5.28
CA VAL A 164 6.70 3.39 -4.51
C VAL A 164 6.08 2.35 -3.61
N SER A 165 6.51 1.10 -3.70
CA SER A 165 5.89 -0.01 -3.01
C SER A 165 6.90 -0.92 -2.32
N LYS A 166 6.51 -1.55 -1.23
CA LYS A 166 7.23 -2.69 -0.65
C LYS A 166 6.26 -3.81 -0.34
N ARG A 167 6.65 -5.05 -0.70
CA ARG A 167 5.84 -6.26 -0.54
C ARG A 167 6.42 -7.14 0.58
N PHE A 168 5.53 -7.87 1.24
CA PHE A 168 5.85 -8.79 2.33
C PHE A 168 5.04 -10.06 2.24
N ASN A 169 5.66 -11.19 2.56
CA ASN A 169 4.99 -12.48 2.56
C ASN A 169 3.95 -12.55 3.69
N LEU A 170 2.85 -13.28 3.47
CA LEU A 170 1.76 -13.37 4.46
C LEU A 170 2.21 -13.97 5.82
N ASN A 171 3.26 -14.78 5.84
CA ASN A 171 3.85 -15.28 7.10
C ASN A 171 4.48 -14.18 7.97
N GLN A 172 4.69 -12.98 7.42
CA GLN A 172 5.19 -11.79 8.14
C GLN A 172 4.06 -10.93 8.74
N LEU A 173 2.78 -11.31 8.57
CA LEU A 173 1.63 -10.61 9.17
C LEU A 173 1.75 -10.39 10.69
N PRO A 174 2.37 -11.28 11.50
CA PRO A 174 2.62 -10.99 12.93
C PRO A 174 3.46 -9.73 13.18
N HIS A 175 4.21 -9.26 12.19
CA HIS A 175 5.02 -8.03 12.25
C HIS A 175 4.40 -6.86 11.46
N PHE A 176 3.13 -6.97 11.04
CA PHE A 176 2.47 -6.03 10.13
C PHE A 176 2.60 -4.57 10.56
N HIS A 177 2.31 -4.26 11.83
CA HIS A 177 2.43 -2.88 12.32
C HIS A 177 3.87 -2.37 12.22
N ARG A 178 4.86 -3.11 12.73
CA ARG A 178 6.26 -2.69 12.67
C ARG A 178 6.70 -2.42 11.23
N LEU A 179 6.45 -3.37 10.33
CA LEU A 179 6.82 -3.26 8.92
C LEU A 179 6.11 -2.10 8.21
N GLY A 180 4.82 -1.91 8.49
CA GLY A 180 4.03 -0.82 7.93
C GLY A 180 4.48 0.55 8.42
N MET A 181 4.79 0.67 9.71
CA MET A 181 5.32 1.91 10.30
C MET A 181 6.70 2.25 9.70
N GLU A 182 7.61 1.26 9.62
CA GLU A 182 8.92 1.44 8.97
C GLU A 182 8.78 1.91 7.52
N CYS A 183 7.86 1.31 6.74
CA CYS A 183 7.58 1.74 5.37
C CYS A 183 7.00 3.15 5.29
N PHE A 184 6.04 3.47 6.15
CA PHE A 184 5.41 4.78 6.18
C PHE A 184 6.44 5.86 6.52
N GLU A 185 7.22 5.66 7.59
CA GLU A 185 8.26 6.62 7.97
C GLU A 185 9.30 6.81 6.85
N ALA A 186 9.73 5.72 6.20
CA ALA A 186 10.73 5.78 5.15
C ALA A 186 10.24 6.51 3.88
N ILE A 187 9.00 6.26 3.43
CA ILE A 187 8.52 6.78 2.14
C ILE A 187 7.74 8.09 2.31
N VAL A 188 7.07 8.31 3.44
CA VAL A 188 6.19 9.48 3.66
C VAL A 188 6.86 10.55 4.53
N CYS A 189 7.55 10.17 5.59
CA CYS A 189 8.11 11.12 6.57
C CYS A 189 9.58 11.52 6.29
N SER A 190 10.25 10.89 5.32
CA SER A 190 11.69 11.11 5.08
C SER A 190 12.06 12.49 4.53
N ASN A 191 11.07 13.31 4.16
CA ASN A 191 11.26 14.66 3.65
C ASN A 191 10.87 15.77 4.65
N THR A 192 10.35 15.44 5.83
CA THR A 192 9.79 16.43 6.76
C THR A 192 10.81 17.01 7.75
N ASP A 193 12.10 16.64 7.63
CA ASP A 193 13.19 17.15 8.49
C ASP A 193 13.94 18.36 7.90
N LEU A 194 13.30 19.13 7.01
CA LEU A 194 13.80 20.42 6.52
C LEU A 194 12.86 21.54 6.99
N ALA A 195 12.89 21.82 8.28
CA ALA A 195 12.41 23.07 8.87
C ALA A 195 13.52 23.66 9.74
#